data_AF-A0A962VI41-F1
#
_entry.id   AF-A0A962VI41-F1
#
_cell.length_a   1.000
_cell.length_b   1.000
_cell.length_c   1.000
_cell.angle_alpha   90.00
_cell.angle_beta   90.00
_cell.angle_gamma   90.00
#
_symmetry.space_group_name_H-M   'P 1'
#
loop_
_entity.id
_entity.type
_entity.pdbx_description
1 polymer ?
#
loop_
_entity_poly.entity_id
_entity_poly.type
_entity_poly.pdbx_seq_one_letter_code
_entity_poly.pdbx_strand_id
1 'polypeptide(L)'
;MTKDELQNLERKIIGEKYDTYYREKFKQLRQSGSSRSWNWSAFFFTGYWCLYRHVWIKGVIFIFIFTAGIPLSAGVATVVTMLICGYYGNYWLMQRVEKKIAKQAGVQPGQIRALLQ
;
A
#
# COMPACT_ATOMS: atom_id res chain seq x y z
N MET A 1 -24.18 -1.66 1.14
CA MET A 1 -23.37 -0.46 0.82
C MET A 1 -23.36 -0.26 -0.68
N THR A 2 -23.65 0.95 -1.15
CA THR A 2 -23.56 1.33 -2.58
C THR A 2 -22.10 1.55 -2.98
N LYS A 3 -21.83 1.61 -4.29
CA LYS A 3 -20.48 1.89 -4.82
C LYS A 3 -19.94 3.23 -4.32
N ASP A 4 -20.80 4.25 -4.26
CA ASP A 4 -20.42 5.59 -3.79
C ASP A 4 -20.07 5.60 -2.30
N GLU A 5 -20.80 4.83 -1.47
CA GLU A 5 -20.48 4.67 -0.05
C GLU A 5 -19.11 3.99 0.15
N LEU A 6 -18.82 2.95 -0.64
CA LEU A 6 -17.52 2.26 -0.61
C LEU A 6 -16.39 3.20 -1.04
N GLN A 7 -16.62 4.00 -2.08
CA GLN A 7 -15.65 4.99 -2.53
C GLN A 7 -15.44 6.10 -1.49
N ASN A 8 -16.50 6.59 -0.84
CA ASN A 8 -16.36 7.58 0.22
C ASN A 8 -15.58 7.01 1.42
N LEU A 9 -15.81 5.75 1.77
CA LEU A 9 -15.06 5.06 2.82
C LEU A 9 -13.58 4.89 2.45
N GLU A 10 -13.29 4.53 1.19
CA GLU A 10 -11.93 4.48 0.66
C GLU A 10 -11.21 5.83 0.83
N ARG A 11 -11.84 6.94 0.44
CA ARG A 11 -11.30 8.31 0.64
C ARG A 11 -10.98 8.59 2.09
N LYS A 12 -11.91 8.30 3.00
CA LYS A 12 -11.72 8.51 4.44
C LYS A 12 -10.54 7.70 4.99
N ILE A 13 -10.35 6.47 4.53
CA ILE A 13 -9.26 5.58 4.99
C ILE A 13 -7.90 5.94 4.39
N ILE A 14 -7.88 6.48 3.16
CA ILE A 14 -6.66 6.96 2.49
C ILE A 14 -6.20 8.31 3.05
N GLY A 15 -7.17 9.18 3.37
CA GLY A 15 -6.99 10.59 3.72
C GLY A 15 -7.24 11.49 2.51
N GLU A 16 -8.03 12.55 2.69
CA GLU A 16 -8.51 13.41 1.60
C GLU A 16 -7.37 14.04 0.78
N LYS A 17 -6.29 14.44 1.46
CA LYS A 17 -5.11 15.03 0.84
C LYS A 17 -4.48 14.17 -0.26
N TYR A 18 -4.60 12.85 -0.16
CA TYR A 18 -3.94 11.90 -1.06
C TYR A 18 -4.93 11.11 -1.94
N ASP A 19 -6.21 11.46 -1.88
CA ASP A 19 -7.31 10.72 -2.50
C ASP A 19 -7.09 10.55 -4.01
N THR A 20 -6.90 11.65 -4.73
CA THR A 20 -6.70 11.67 -6.18
C THR A 20 -5.55 10.77 -6.63
N TYR A 21 -4.41 10.84 -5.92
CA TYR A 21 -3.24 10.01 -6.25
C TYR A 21 -3.53 8.52 -6.04
N TYR A 22 -4.01 8.13 -4.86
CA TYR A 22 -4.16 6.71 -4.53
C TYR A 22 -5.34 6.07 -5.24
N ARG A 23 -6.44 6.77 -5.48
CA ARG A 23 -7.55 6.26 -6.28
C ARG A 23 -7.13 5.88 -7.67
N GLU A 24 -6.37 6.74 -8.34
CA GLU A 24 -5.89 6.47 -9.69
C GLU A 24 -4.94 5.27 -9.70
N LYS A 25 -4.03 5.19 -8.72
CA LYS A 25 -3.14 4.02 -8.55
C LYS A 25 -3.90 2.74 -8.24
N PHE A 26 -4.93 2.79 -7.40
CA PHE A 26 -5.75 1.62 -7.06
C PHE A 26 -6.58 1.17 -8.25
N LYS A 27 -7.20 2.11 -8.98
CA LYS A 27 -7.92 1.82 -10.22
C LYS A 27 -7.02 1.09 -11.23
N GLN A 28 -5.81 1.60 -11.47
CA GLN A 28 -4.83 0.96 -12.35
C GLN A 28 -4.46 -0.46 -11.89
N LEU A 29 -4.21 -0.66 -10.58
CA LEU A 29 -3.91 -1.97 -10.01
C LEU A 29 -5.08 -2.95 -10.12
N ARG A 30 -6.32 -2.47 -9.91
CA ARG A 30 -7.54 -3.28 -10.02
C ARG A 30 -7.86 -3.68 -11.46
N GLN A 31 -7.68 -2.77 -12.41
CA GLN A 31 -7.96 -3.02 -13.83
C GLN A 31 -6.92 -3.94 -14.47
N SER A 32 -5.64 -3.74 -14.15
CA SER A 32 -4.55 -4.57 -14.69
C SER A 32 -4.41 -5.93 -14.00
N GLY A 33 -5.00 -6.11 -12.81
CA GLY A 33 -4.73 -7.26 -11.94
C GLY A 33 -3.29 -7.31 -11.43
N SER A 34 -2.48 -6.27 -11.68
CA SER A 34 -1.08 -6.20 -11.31
C SER A 34 -0.91 -5.96 -9.81
N SER A 35 0.18 -6.46 -9.25
CA SER A 35 0.65 -6.09 -7.91
C SER A 35 1.70 -4.98 -7.93
N ARG A 36 2.06 -4.48 -9.13
CA ARG A 36 3.17 -3.54 -9.34
C ARG A 36 2.64 -2.19 -9.80
N SER A 37 3.00 -1.14 -9.07
CA SER A 37 2.77 0.26 -9.44
C SER A 37 3.73 1.17 -8.71
N TRP A 38 4.47 2.00 -9.44
CA TRP A 38 5.54 2.83 -8.89
C TRP A 38 5.03 3.89 -7.89
N ASN A 39 5.72 3.97 -6.74
CA ASN A 39 5.51 4.94 -5.68
C ASN A 39 6.84 5.55 -5.23
N TRP A 40 7.05 6.83 -5.56
CA TRP A 40 8.24 7.58 -5.19
C TRP A 40 8.43 7.71 -3.67
N SER A 41 7.35 7.97 -2.93
CA SER A 41 7.43 8.10 -1.48
C SER A 41 7.81 6.77 -0.81
N ALA A 42 7.26 5.65 -1.29
CA ALA A 42 7.63 4.34 -0.78
C ALA A 42 9.08 3.99 -1.13
N PHE A 43 9.57 4.36 -2.32
CA PHE A 43 10.97 4.16 -2.71
C PHE A 43 11.95 4.89 -1.78
N PHE A 44 11.80 6.22 -1.62
CA PHE A 44 12.75 7.01 -0.83
C PHE A 44 12.61 6.81 0.68
N PHE A 45 11.40 6.55 1.18
CA PHE A 45 11.14 6.48 2.62
C PHE A 45 10.85 5.06 3.14
N THR A 46 10.86 4.04 2.27
CA THR A 46 10.78 2.59 2.57
C THR A 46 10.05 2.25 3.88
N GLY A 47 10.79 1.92 4.96
CA GLY A 47 10.22 1.52 6.25
C GLY A 47 9.35 2.61 6.88
N TYR A 48 9.82 3.86 6.88
CA TYR A 48 9.07 5.01 7.39
C TYR A 48 7.76 5.23 6.63
N TRP A 49 7.77 5.08 5.31
CA TRP A 49 6.55 5.17 4.50
C TRP A 49 5.55 4.09 4.89
N CYS A 50 6.01 2.84 5.09
CA CYS A 50 5.16 1.74 5.51
C CYS A 50 4.55 1.99 6.89
N LEU A 51 5.31 2.52 7.86
CA LEU A 51 4.77 2.90 9.17
C LEU A 51 3.73 4.00 9.04
N TYR A 52 4.07 5.10 8.35
CA TYR A 52 3.18 6.24 8.14
C TYR A 52 1.84 5.85 7.48
N ARG A 53 1.85 4.88 6.55
CA ARG A 53 0.64 4.40 5.87
C ARG A 53 -0.04 3.20 6.54
N HIS A 54 0.41 2.85 7.74
CA HIS A 54 -0.14 1.77 8.57
C HIS A 54 -0.04 0.39 7.92
N VAL A 55 1.04 0.14 7.18
CA VAL A 55 1.45 -1.19 6.67
C VAL A 55 2.55 -1.75 7.59
N TRP A 56 2.21 -1.86 8.87
CA TRP A 56 3.13 -1.97 10.00
C TRP A 56 4.13 -3.13 9.91
N ILE A 57 3.65 -4.35 9.62
CA ILE A 57 4.49 -5.55 9.58
C ILE A 57 5.66 -5.36 8.61
N LYS A 58 5.37 -4.82 7.41
CA LYS A 58 6.42 -4.56 6.40
C LYS A 58 7.35 -3.43 6.84
N GLY A 59 6.80 -2.39 7.46
CA GLY A 59 7.59 -1.28 8.00
C GLY A 59 8.61 -1.74 9.04
N VAL A 60 8.18 -2.58 9.99
CA VAL A 60 9.06 -3.15 11.03
C VAL A 60 10.16 -4.02 10.40
N ILE A 61 9.81 -4.89 9.45
CA ILE A 61 10.79 -5.73 8.73
C ILE A 61 11.83 -4.85 8.03
N PHE A 62 11.42 -3.82 7.30
CA PHE A 62 12.37 -2.96 6.59
C PHE A 62 13.25 -2.14 7.53
N ILE A 63 12.72 -1.65 8.64
CA ILE A 63 13.51 -0.95 9.66
C ILE A 63 14.53 -1.92 10.26
N PHE A 64 14.11 -3.13 10.61
CA PHE A 64 15.01 -4.14 11.16
C PHE A 64 16.14 -4.49 10.17
N ILE A 65 15.84 -4.68 8.89
CA ILE A 65 16.86 -4.90 7.84
C ILE A 65 17.86 -3.74 7.79
N PHE A 66 17.38 -2.50 7.97
CA PHE A 66 18.24 -1.31 7.95
C PHE A 66 19.10 -1.18 9.22
N THR A 67 18.56 -1.51 10.40
CA THR A 67 19.23 -1.33 11.69
C THR A 67 20.08 -2.53 12.14
N ALA A 68 19.77 -3.74 11.69
CA ALA A 68 20.47 -4.96 12.10
C ALA A 68 21.89 -5.11 11.49
N GLY A 69 22.33 -4.16 10.65
CA GLY A 69 23.73 -4.00 10.28
C GLY A 69 24.34 -5.22 9.59
N ILE A 70 23.81 -5.64 8.44
CA ILE A 70 24.50 -6.63 7.59
C ILE A 70 25.65 -5.91 6.85
N PRO A 71 26.93 -6.05 7.25
CA PRO A 71 27.96 -5.06 6.92
C PRO A 71 28.45 -5.09 5.47
N LEU A 72 28.19 -6.17 4.72
CA LEU A 72 28.68 -6.33 3.34
C LEU A 72 27.57 -6.15 2.29
N SER A 73 26.30 -6.15 2.71
CA SER A 73 25.13 -5.99 1.82
C SER A 73 24.35 -4.70 2.08
N ALA A 74 24.78 -3.83 3.01
CA ALA A 74 24.01 -2.66 3.43
C ALA A 74 23.61 -1.75 2.24
N GLY A 75 24.47 -1.54 1.25
CA GLY A 75 24.13 -0.78 0.04
C GLY A 75 23.13 -1.51 -0.86
N VAL A 76 23.48 -2.73 -1.31
CA VAL A 76 22.67 -3.50 -2.27
C VAL A 76 21.32 -3.91 -1.67
N ALA A 77 21.29 -4.42 -0.44
CA ALA A 77 20.06 -4.79 0.24
C ALA A 77 19.15 -3.56 0.47
N THR A 78 19.72 -2.40 0.79
CA THR A 78 18.96 -1.15 0.87
C THR A 78 18.34 -0.81 -0.47
N VAL A 79 19.10 -0.79 -1.56
CA VAL A 79 18.56 -0.49 -2.90
C VAL A 79 17.48 -1.50 -3.30
N VAL A 80 17.68 -2.78 -3.04
CA VAL A 80 16.68 -3.83 -3.32
C VAL A 80 15.41 -3.60 -2.52
N THR A 81 15.50 -3.34 -1.21
CA THR A 81 14.31 -3.05 -0.38
C THR A 81 13.60 -1.76 -0.83
N MET A 82 14.33 -0.72 -1.21
CA MET A 82 13.76 0.51 -1.79
C MET A 82 13.00 0.21 -3.08
N LEU A 83 13.55 -0.58 -3.99
CA LEU A 83 12.87 -0.97 -5.23
C LEU A 83 11.62 -1.81 -4.94
N ILE A 84 11.69 -2.79 -4.03
CA ILE A 84 10.52 -3.58 -3.62
C ILE A 84 9.45 -2.65 -3.04
N CYS A 85 9.80 -1.75 -2.13
CA CYS A 85 8.87 -0.77 -1.58
C CYS A 85 8.28 0.15 -2.66
N GLY A 86 9.11 0.63 -3.59
CA GLY A 86 8.72 1.49 -4.70
C GLY A 86 7.71 0.82 -5.63
N TYR A 87 7.92 -0.45 -5.98
CA TYR A 87 7.01 -1.18 -6.88
C TYR A 87 5.75 -1.71 -6.20
N TYR A 88 5.84 -2.14 -4.94
CA TYR A 88 4.73 -2.84 -4.27
C TYR A 88 4.02 -2.00 -3.20
N GLY A 89 4.54 -0.82 -2.85
CA GLY A 89 3.98 0.05 -1.81
C GLY A 89 2.51 0.38 -2.04
N ASN A 90 2.16 0.87 -3.25
CA ASN A 90 0.78 1.17 -3.63
C ASN A 90 -0.14 -0.04 -3.46
N TYR A 91 0.33 -1.22 -3.86
CA TYR A 91 -0.44 -2.45 -3.77
C TYR A 91 -0.69 -2.88 -2.32
N TRP A 92 0.32 -2.82 -1.46
CA TRP A 92 0.14 -3.18 -0.04
C TRP A 92 -0.81 -2.23 0.68
N LEU A 93 -0.74 -0.95 0.34
CA LEU A 93 -1.68 0.03 0.86
C LEU A 93 -3.10 -0.26 0.38
N MET A 94 -3.29 -0.55 -0.91
CA MET A 94 -4.58 -0.93 -1.49
C MET A 94 -5.18 -2.12 -0.74
N GLN A 95 -4.41 -3.21 -0.57
CA GLN A 95 -4.86 -4.38 0.19
C GLN A 95 -5.27 -4.03 1.62
N ARG A 96 -4.50 -3.18 2.30
CA ARG A 96 -4.82 -2.73 3.66
C ARG A 96 -6.13 -1.94 3.68
N VAL A 97 -6.35 -1.05 2.72
CA VAL A 97 -7.59 -0.27 2.57
C VAL A 97 -8.77 -1.21 2.30
N GLU A 98 -8.66 -2.09 1.31
CA GLU A 98 -9.70 -3.06 0.92
C GLU A 98 -10.09 -3.96 2.09
N LYS A 99 -9.11 -4.46 2.87
CA LYS A 99 -9.38 -5.25 4.09
C LYS A 99 -10.15 -4.47 5.16
N LYS A 100 -9.84 -3.18 5.35
CA LYS A 100 -10.57 -2.34 6.30
C LYS A 100 -12.01 -2.07 5.84
N ILE A 101 -12.18 -1.76 4.55
CA ILE A 101 -13.51 -1.58 3.93
C ILE A 101 -14.32 -2.87 4.05
N ALA A 102 -13.74 -4.02 3.69
CA ALA A 102 -14.38 -5.34 3.78
C ALA A 102 -14.90 -5.62 5.20
N LYS A 103 -14.06 -5.35 6.20
CA LYS A 103 -14.43 -5.51 7.62
C LYS A 103 -15.59 -4.59 8.02
N GLN A 104 -15.62 -3.35 7.55
CA GLN A 104 -16.68 -2.39 7.86
C GLN A 104 -17.98 -2.66 7.10
N ALA A 105 -17.88 -3.13 5.87
CA ALA A 105 -19.01 -3.47 5.02
C ALA A 105 -19.58 -4.87 5.29
N GLY A 106 -18.91 -5.70 6.11
CA GLY A 106 -19.35 -7.06 6.44
C GLY A 106 -19.23 -8.04 5.27
N VAL A 107 -18.28 -7.84 4.36
CA VAL A 107 -18.10 -8.65 3.15
C VAL A 107 -16.69 -9.23 3.04
N GLN A 108 -16.48 -10.21 2.16
CA GLN A 108 -15.16 -10.78 1.96
C GLN A 108 -14.24 -9.81 1.17
N PRO A 109 -12.92 -9.73 1.49
CA PRO A 109 -12.00 -8.83 0.81
C PRO A 109 -11.90 -9.02 -0.71
N GLY A 110 -12.12 -10.24 -1.22
CA GLY A 110 -12.12 -10.54 -2.65
C GLY A 110 -13.27 -9.85 -3.40
N GLN A 111 -14.43 -9.71 -2.75
CA GLN A 111 -15.61 -9.08 -3.35
C GLN A 111 -15.47 -7.55 -3.41
N ILE A 112 -14.82 -6.94 -2.42
CA ILE A 112 -14.57 -5.48 -2.38
C ILE A 112 -13.83 -5.01 -3.62
N ARG A 113 -12.86 -5.79 -4.12
CA ARG A 113 -12.09 -5.42 -5.30
C ARG A 113 -12.98 -5.27 -6.54
N ALA A 114 -13.93 -6.19 -6.73
CA ALA A 114 -14.88 -6.14 -7.84
C ALA A 114 -15.88 -4.97 -7.69
N LEU A 115 -16.30 -4.67 -6.46
CA LEU A 115 -17.23 -3.57 -6.18
C LEU A 115 -16.59 -2.18 -6.37
N LEU A 116 -15.26 -2.08 -6.26
CA LEU A 116 -14.49 -0.85 -6.38
C LEU A 116 -13.79 -0.67 -7.74
N GLN A 117 -13.97 -1.60 -8.68
CA GLN A 117 -13.60 -1.45 -10.10
C GLN A 117 -14.56 -0.46 -10.79
#